data_AF-A0A6N6VTW2-F1
#
_entry.id   AF-A0A6N6VTW2-F1
#
_cell.length_a   1.000
_cell.length_b   1.000
_cell.length_c   1.000
_cell.angle_alpha   90.00
_cell.angle_beta   90.00
_cell.angle_gamma   90.00
#
_symmetry.space_group_name_H-M   'P 1'
#
loop_
_entity.id
_entity.type
_entity.pdbx_description
1 polymer ?
#
loop_
_entity_poly.entity_id
_entity_poly.type
_entity_poly.pdbx_seq_one_letter_code
_entity_poly.pdbx_strand_id
1 'polypeptide(L)'
;MKMDNSAINKAQETLEYLSQDPVARAKYEARLKYLSDYNTSMYTERQEGINEGIEKGKTEAKIQFAKKMRSEGFSPEIVMKITGLSSEELEKLS
;
A
#
# COMPACT_ATOMS: atom_id res chain seq x y z
N MET A 1 -13.03 -42.56 1.20
CA MET A 1 -13.89 -42.07 2.30
C MET A 1 -14.94 -41.15 1.71
N LYS A 2 -16.23 -41.51 1.78
CA LYS A 2 -17.31 -40.56 1.48
C LYS A 2 -17.37 -39.61 2.68
N MET A 3 -17.03 -38.33 2.50
CA MET A 3 -17.28 -37.33 3.54
C MET A 3 -18.77 -37.40 3.87
N ASP A 4 -19.10 -37.63 5.14
CA ASP A 4 -20.48 -37.63 5.59
C ASP A 4 -21.04 -36.22 5.46
N ASN A 5 -21.72 -35.99 4.34
CA ASN A 5 -22.33 -34.72 3.96
C ASN A 5 -23.48 -34.33 4.92
N SER A 6 -23.88 -35.19 5.87
CA SER A 6 -24.92 -34.91 6.86
C SER A 6 -24.57 -33.70 7.74
N ALA A 7 -23.31 -33.58 8.16
CA ALA A 7 -22.86 -32.46 8.99
C ALA A 7 -22.85 -31.14 8.22
N ILE A 8 -22.41 -31.17 6.95
CA ILE A 8 -22.42 -30.02 6.04
C ILE A 8 -23.86 -29.60 5.74
N ASN A 9 -24.74 -30.55 5.44
CA ASN A 9 -26.15 -30.30 5.17
C ASN A 9 -26.88 -29.71 6.38
N LYS A 10 -26.63 -30.22 7.61
CA LYS A 10 -27.18 -29.64 8.84
C LYS A 10 -26.68 -28.23 9.11
N ALA A 11 -25.40 -27.96 8.86
CA ALA A 11 -24.84 -26.62 9.00
C ALA A 11 -25.49 -25.64 8.00
N GLN A 12 -25.74 -26.09 6.76
CA GLN A 12 -26.46 -25.31 5.76
C GLN A 12 -27.91 -25.06 6.13
N GLU A 13 -28.69 -26.08 6.53
CA GLU A 13 -30.08 -25.90 6.99
C GLU A 13 -30.18 -24.98 8.21
N THR A 14 -29.24 -25.09 9.16
CA THR A 14 -29.21 -24.22 10.35
C THR A 14 -28.87 -22.79 9.97
N LEU A 15 -27.91 -22.59 9.06
CA LEU A 15 -27.60 -21.27 8.49
C LEU A 15 -28.80 -20.71 7.74
N GLU A 16 -29.50 -21.53 6.97
CA GLU A 16 -30.67 -21.17 6.18
C GLU A 16 -31.82 -20.76 7.10
N TYR A 17 -32.09 -21.53 8.17
CA TYR A 17 -33.03 -21.23 9.25
C TYR A 17 -32.70 -19.91 9.99
N LEU A 18 -31.44 -19.72 10.41
CA LEU A 18 -30.99 -18.47 11.04
C LEU A 18 -31.01 -17.29 10.07
N SER A 19 -30.92 -17.55 8.77
CA SER A 19 -30.97 -16.54 7.70
C SER A 19 -32.36 -16.30 7.10
N GLN A 20 -33.42 -16.90 7.66
CA GLN A 20 -34.81 -16.77 7.19
C GLN A 20 -35.38 -15.34 7.25
N ASP A 21 -34.61 -14.36 7.75
CA ASP A 21 -34.86 -12.94 7.50
C ASP A 21 -33.88 -12.43 6.42
N PRO A 22 -34.30 -12.42 5.13
CA PRO A 22 -33.49 -11.89 4.03
C PRO A 22 -33.01 -10.46 4.28
N VAL A 23 -33.75 -9.66 5.05
CA VAL A 23 -33.38 -8.29 5.39
C VAL A 23 -32.23 -8.30 6.40
N ALA A 24 -32.26 -9.17 7.41
CA ALA A 24 -31.16 -9.33 8.37
C ALA A 24 -29.89 -9.85 7.67
N ARG A 25 -30.02 -10.83 6.76
CA ARG A 25 -28.90 -11.35 5.97
C ARG A 25 -28.28 -10.27 5.08
N ALA A 26 -29.10 -9.53 4.34
CA ALA A 26 -28.62 -8.44 3.48
C ALA A 26 -27.91 -7.35 4.29
N LYS A 27 -28.42 -7.00 5.48
CA LYS A 27 -27.77 -6.05 6.39
C LYS A 27 -26.41 -6.55 6.88
N TYR A 28 -26.32 -7.84 7.22
CA TYR A 28 -25.07 -8.46 7.65
C TYR A 28 -24.03 -8.48 6.52
N GLU A 29 -24.42 -8.92 5.33
CA GLU A 29 -23.54 -8.96 4.16
C GLU A 29 -23.08 -7.54 3.74
N ALA A 30 -23.98 -6.55 3.77
CA ALA A 30 -23.64 -5.16 3.53
C ALA A 30 -22.62 -4.61 4.54
N ARG A 31 -22.76 -4.97 5.82
CA ARG A 31 -21.78 -4.62 6.86
C ARG A 31 -20.43 -5.27 6.61
N LEU A 32 -20.40 -6.57 6.28
CA LEU A 32 -19.16 -7.27 5.98
C LEU A 32 -18.46 -6.65 4.77
N LYS A 33 -19.22 -6.33 3.71
CA LYS A 33 -18.70 -5.64 2.54
C LYS A 33 -18.09 -4.29 2.92
N TYR A 34 -18.81 -3.47 3.69
CA TYR A 34 -18.30 -2.17 4.16
C TYR A 34 -16.99 -2.32 4.96
N LEU A 35 -16.93 -3.27 5.90
CA LEU A 35 -15.73 -3.51 6.70
C LEU A 35 -14.55 -3.97 5.84
N SER A 36 -14.81 -4.84 4.86
CA SER A 36 -13.81 -5.30 3.90
C SER A 36 -13.28 -4.14 3.05
N ASP A 37 -14.17 -3.34 2.48
CA ASP A 37 -13.83 -2.18 1.66
C ASP A 37 -13.02 -1.16 2.47
N TYR A 38 -13.46 -0.86 3.70
CA TYR A 38 -12.76 0.05 4.61
C TYR A 38 -11.34 -0.45 4.95
N ASN A 39 -11.21 -1.72 5.34
CA ASN A 39 -9.91 -2.30 5.67
C ASN A 39 -8.96 -2.30 4.45
N THR A 40 -9.51 -2.56 3.27
CA THR A 40 -8.74 -2.53 2.02
C THR A 40 -8.28 -1.11 1.70
N SER A 41 -9.16 -0.11 1.82
CA SER A 41 -8.80 1.31 1.63
C SER A 41 -7.68 1.73 2.57
N MET A 42 -7.85 1.46 3.88
CA MET A 42 -6.85 1.81 4.89
C MET A 42 -5.50 1.13 4.65
N TYR A 43 -5.52 -0.13 4.20
CA TYR A 43 -4.28 -0.83 3.84
C TYR A 43 -3.59 -0.19 2.64
N THR A 44 -4.34 0.05 1.56
CA THR A 44 -3.82 0.64 0.32
C THR A 44 -3.27 2.04 0.57
N GLU A 45 -4.02 2.91 1.23
CA GLU A 45 -3.61 4.28 1.57
C GLU A 45 -2.33 4.29 2.42
N ARG A 46 -2.21 3.35 3.37
CA ARG A 46 -1.00 3.23 4.18
C ARG A 46 0.20 2.79 3.34
N GLN A 47 0.02 1.85 2.42
CA GLN A 47 1.10 1.40 1.53
C GLN A 47 1.53 2.51 0.58
N GLU A 48 0.57 3.23 -0.01
CA GLU A 48 0.83 4.40 -0.85
C GLU A 48 1.59 5.47 -0.09
N GLY A 49 1.16 5.82 1.13
CA GLY A 49 1.85 6.80 1.97
C GLY A 49 3.28 6.38 2.33
N ILE A 50 3.52 5.09 2.60
CA ILE A 50 4.88 4.56 2.84
C ILE A 50 5.72 4.69 1.57
N ASN A 51 5.20 4.27 0.41
CA ASN A 51 5.92 4.32 -0.85
C ASN A 51 6.26 5.77 -1.24
N GLU A 52 5.30 6.68 -1.13
CA GLU A 52 5.53 8.11 -1.33
C GLU A 52 6.60 8.66 -0.38
N GLY A 53 6.54 8.29 0.90
CA GLY A 53 7.53 8.71 1.89
C GLY A 53 8.94 8.21 1.55
N ILE A 54 9.07 6.97 1.09
CA ILE A 54 10.35 6.39 0.66
C ILE A 54 10.89 7.12 -0.58
N GLU A 55 10.06 7.37 -1.59
CA GLU A 55 10.50 8.03 -2.83
C GLU A 55 10.86 9.50 -2.59
N LYS A 56 10.09 10.22 -1.76
CA LYS A 56 10.44 11.58 -1.30
C LYS A 56 11.77 11.56 -0.55
N GLY A 57 11.95 10.64 0.41
CA GLY A 57 13.19 10.51 1.18
C GLY A 57 14.41 10.18 0.33
N LYS A 58 14.29 9.29 -0.66
CA LYS A 58 15.38 9.00 -1.62
C LYS A 58 15.77 10.23 -2.43
N THR A 59 14.78 11.00 -2.88
CA THR A 59 14.99 12.21 -3.68
C THR A 59 15.68 13.30 -2.85
N GLU A 60 15.19 13.55 -1.65
CA GLU A 60 15.79 14.49 -0.70
C GLU A 60 17.23 14.10 -0.34
N ALA A 61 17.48 12.82 -0.09
CA ALA A 61 18.82 12.32 0.21
C ALA A 61 19.81 12.54 -0.96
N LYS A 62 19.38 12.25 -2.20
CA LYS A 62 20.20 12.52 -3.41
C LYS A 62 20.58 13.99 -3.50
N ILE A 63 19.62 14.89 -3.27
CA ILE A 63 19.83 16.34 -3.30
C ILE A 63 20.80 16.77 -2.18
N GLN A 64 20.61 16.29 -0.96
CA GLN A 64 21.49 16.61 0.17
C GLN A 64 22.93 16.14 -0.08
N PHE A 65 23.11 14.93 -0.60
CA PHE A 65 24.42 14.42 -0.97
C PHE A 65 25.05 15.23 -2.09
N ALA A 66 24.30 15.59 -3.13
CA ALA A 66 24.81 16.43 -4.21
C ALA A 66 25.30 17.79 -3.70
N LYS A 67 24.53 18.45 -2.83
CA LYS A 67 24.91 19.73 -2.20
C LYS A 67 26.18 19.58 -1.37
N LYS A 68 26.26 18.53 -0.54
CA LYS A 68 27.43 18.27 0.31
C LYS A 68 28.69 18.01 -0.54
N MET A 69 28.58 17.17 -1.57
CA MET A 69 29.70 16.88 -2.47
C MET A 69 30.17 18.14 -3.22
N ARG A 70 29.26 19.00 -3.69
CA ARG A 70 29.67 20.29 -4.29
C ARG A 70 30.39 21.18 -3.27
N SER A 71 29.91 21.24 -2.03
CA SER A 71 30.57 22.02 -0.97
C SER A 71 31.96 21.48 -0.59
N GLU A 72 32.18 20.18 -0.77
CA GLU A 72 33.49 19.52 -0.57
C GLU A 72 34.40 19.60 -1.81
N GLY A 73 33.95 20.24 -2.89
CA GLY A 73 34.76 20.50 -4.09
C GLY A 73 34.79 19.36 -5.12
N PHE A 74 33.89 18.39 -5.04
CA PHE A 74 33.77 17.34 -6.05
C PHE A 74 33.32 17.90 -7.40
N SER A 75 33.86 17.36 -8.50
CA SER A 75 33.48 17.80 -9.85
C SER A 75 32.02 17.41 -10.18
N PRO A 76 31.32 18.19 -11.02
CA PRO A 76 29.94 17.89 -11.41
C PRO A 76 29.78 16.47 -11.97
N GLU A 77 30.74 15.98 -12.76
CA GLU A 77 30.69 14.64 -13.35
C GLU A 77 30.69 13.53 -12.28
N ILE A 78 31.49 13.69 -11.22
CA ILE A 78 31.54 12.74 -10.11
C ILE A 78 30.22 12.78 -9.33
N VAL A 79 29.69 13.99 -9.08
CA VAL A 79 28.41 14.15 -8.38
C VAL A 79 27.26 13.48 -9.15
N MET A 80 27.18 13.68 -10.46
CA MET A 80 26.20 13.03 -11.32
C MET A 80 26.33 11.50 -11.26
N LYS A 81 27.56 10.98 -11.36
CA LYS A 81 27.83 9.53 -11.31
C LYS A 81 27.40 8.89 -10.00
N ILE A 82 27.59 9.56 -8.86
CA ILE A 82 27.27 9.00 -7.53
C ILE A 82 25.78 9.16 -7.19
N THR A 83 25.21 10.34 -7.47
CA THR A 83 23.82 10.67 -7.08
C THR A 83 22.79 10.20 -8.11
N GLY A 84 23.22 9.94 -9.34
CA GLY A 84 22.36 9.65 -10.48
C GLY A 84 21.55 10.85 -10.96
N LEU A 85 21.89 12.07 -10.51
CA LEU A 85 21.27 13.31 -10.99
C LEU A 85 21.82 13.69 -12.36
N SER A 86 20.95 14.25 -13.20
CA SER A 86 21.30 14.87 -14.47
C SER A 86 21.98 16.23 -14.27
N SER A 87 22.62 16.74 -15.33
CA SER A 87 23.24 18.08 -15.30
C SER A 87 22.19 19.16 -15.02
N GLU A 88 21.00 19.05 -15.64
CA GLU A 88 19.89 19.99 -15.43
C GLU A 88 19.40 19.99 -13.97
N GLU A 89 19.29 18.82 -13.35
CA GLU A 89 18.91 18.72 -11.94
C GLU A 89 19.98 19.33 -11.03
N LEU A 90 21.26 19.13 -11.32
CA LEU A 90 22.35 19.76 -10.56
C LEU A 90 22.41 21.28 -10.75
N GLU A 91 22.10 21.81 -11.94
CA GLU A 91 22.01 23.26 -12.17
C GLU A 91 20.89 23.90 -11.35
N LYS A 92 19.74 23.24 -11.24
CA LYS A 92 18.64 23.66 -10.36
C LYS A 92 18.98 23.62 -8.87
N LEU A 93 20.06 22.92 -8.49
CA LEU A 93 20.57 22.86 -7.13
C LEU A 93 21.69 23.88 -6.84
N SER A 94 22.10 24.69 -7.83
CA SER A 94 23.09 25.76 -7.63
C SER A 94 22.56 26.91 -6.78
#